data_AF-A0A945GBT0-F1
#
_entry.id   AF-A0A945GBT0-F1
#
_cell.length_a   1.000
_cell.length_b   1.000
_cell.length_c   1.000
_cell.angle_alpha   90.00
_cell.angle_beta   90.00
_cell.angle_gamma   90.00
#
_symmetry.space_group_name_H-M   'P 1'
#
loop_
_entity.id
_entity.type
_entity.pdbx_description
1 polymer ?
#
loop_
_entity_poly.entity_id
_entity_poly.type
_entity_poly.pdbx_seq_one_letter_code
_entity_poly.pdbx_strand_id
1 'polypeptide(L)'
;MEMERGQIDYKTTENISDWAAKNNMPIRGHNLYWGIDKFVQDWVKELNNAELRETLKRRGIETAKQFKGRFTGYDLNNEMIHGNYYEKRLGDGITKEMASWVLEGDKNAKLWLNDYDILTGNRLDDYLEHIRKLQKQGVP
;
A
#
# COMPACT_ATOMS: atom_id res chain seq x y z
N MET A 1 -10.88 -0.22 -4.44
CA MET A 1 -10.88 -1.11 -5.62
C MET A 1 -11.57 -2.44 -5.35
N GLU A 2 -11.58 -2.97 -4.11
CA GLU A 2 -12.27 -4.23 -3.77
C GLU A 2 -13.22 -3.99 -2.59
N MET A 3 -14.43 -3.48 -2.85
CA MET A 3 -15.42 -3.16 -1.81
C MET A 3 -16.02 -4.43 -1.19
N GLU A 4 -16.24 -5.44 -2.02
CA GLU A 4 -16.72 -6.77 -1.63
C GLU A 4 -15.63 -7.80 -1.93
N ARG A 5 -15.50 -8.83 -1.08
CA ARG A 5 -14.46 -9.87 -1.22
C ARG A 5 -14.52 -10.50 -2.62
N GLY A 6 -13.43 -10.40 -3.38
CA GLY A 6 -13.31 -11.00 -4.71
C GLY A 6 -13.90 -10.17 -5.85
N GLN A 7 -14.57 -9.04 -5.58
CA GLN A 7 -15.06 -8.13 -6.61
C GLN A 7 -14.14 -6.93 -6.74
N ILE A 8 -13.13 -7.07 -7.60
CA ILE A 8 -12.16 -6.01 -7.87
C ILE A 8 -12.61 -5.20 -9.09
N ASP A 9 -12.77 -3.89 -8.91
CA ASP A 9 -13.04 -2.93 -9.97
C ASP A 9 -11.85 -1.99 -10.18
N TYR A 10 -11.20 -2.12 -11.34
CA TYR A 10 -10.11 -1.27 -11.80
C TYR A 10 -10.54 -0.20 -12.81
N LYS A 11 -11.77 -0.23 -13.29
CA LYS A 11 -12.23 0.56 -14.45
C LYS A 11 -11.98 2.05 -14.28
N THR A 12 -12.28 2.59 -13.11
CA THR A 12 -12.07 4.02 -12.82
C THR A 12 -10.57 4.37 -12.87
N THR A 13 -9.72 3.58 -12.24
CA THR A 13 -8.28 3.80 -12.20
C THR A 13 -7.64 3.63 -13.59
N GLU A 14 -8.11 2.66 -14.37
CA GLU A 14 -7.69 2.45 -15.76
C GLU A 14 -8.05 3.66 -16.63
N ASN A 15 -9.29 4.14 -16.54
CA ASN A 15 -9.73 5.32 -17.30
C ASN A 15 -8.90 6.57 -16.97
N ILE A 16 -8.62 6.80 -15.68
CA ILE A 16 -7.76 7.91 -15.24
C ILE A 16 -6.34 7.72 -15.79
N SER A 17 -5.78 6.51 -15.70
CA SER A 17 -4.43 6.23 -16.17
C SER A 17 -4.31 6.34 -17.69
N ASP A 18 -5.31 5.88 -18.45
CA ASP A 18 -5.34 6.01 -19.92
C ASP A 18 -5.41 7.48 -20.32
N TRP A 19 -6.25 8.27 -19.66
CA TRP A 19 -6.35 9.69 -19.92
C TRP A 19 -5.03 10.42 -19.58
N ALA A 20 -4.43 10.13 -18.43
CA ALA A 20 -3.15 10.72 -18.03
C ALA A 20 -2.03 10.36 -19.02
N ALA A 21 -1.95 9.10 -19.46
CA ALA A 21 -0.98 8.64 -20.45
C ALA A 21 -1.14 9.37 -21.80
N LYS A 22 -2.39 9.54 -22.29
CA LYS A 22 -2.68 10.30 -23.52
C LYS A 22 -2.23 11.77 -23.43
N ASN A 23 -2.17 12.33 -22.24
CA ASN A 23 -1.77 13.71 -21.99
C ASN A 23 -0.31 13.83 -21.49
N ASN A 24 0.48 12.76 -21.53
CA ASN A 24 1.86 12.73 -21.03
C ASN A 24 1.98 13.15 -19.56
N MET A 25 0.97 12.86 -18.75
CA MET A 25 0.94 13.20 -17.33
C MET A 25 1.38 11.99 -16.48
N PRO A 26 2.48 12.10 -15.71
CA PRO A 26 2.85 11.05 -14.77
C PRO A 26 1.84 10.99 -13.62
N ILE A 27 1.55 9.79 -13.15
CA ILE A 27 0.68 9.54 -12.00
C ILE A 27 1.37 8.64 -10.98
N ARG A 28 1.00 8.78 -9.71
CA ARG A 28 1.42 7.94 -8.58
C ARG A 28 0.20 7.17 -8.09
N GLY A 29 0.37 5.87 -7.83
CA GLY A 29 -0.70 5.03 -7.32
C GLY A 29 -0.91 5.29 -5.83
N HIS A 30 -1.99 5.99 -5.47
CA HIS A 30 -2.40 6.18 -4.08
C HIS A 30 -3.68 5.37 -3.82
N ASN A 31 -3.66 4.33 -3.02
CA ASN A 31 -2.55 3.64 -2.37
C ASN A 31 -2.81 2.12 -2.36
N LEU A 32 -1.79 1.30 -2.05
CA LEU A 32 -1.94 -0.16 -2.05
C LEU A 32 -2.54 -0.69 -0.73
N TYR A 33 -2.06 -0.17 0.40
CA TYR A 33 -2.52 -0.53 1.73
C TYR A 33 -2.77 0.73 2.58
N TRP A 34 -3.85 0.72 3.37
CA TRP A 34 -4.13 1.78 4.36
C TRP A 34 -4.55 1.15 5.68
N GLY A 35 -3.65 1.17 6.66
CA GLY A 35 -3.84 0.52 7.96
C GLY A 35 -4.67 1.31 8.97
N ILE A 36 -5.27 2.44 8.59
CA ILE A 36 -6.17 3.19 9.49
C ILE A 36 -7.51 2.45 9.56
N ASP A 37 -7.98 2.14 10.76
CA ASP A 37 -9.13 1.24 10.96
C ASP A 37 -10.38 1.62 10.16
N LYS A 38 -10.71 2.92 10.04
CA LYS A 38 -11.87 3.40 9.26
C LYS A 38 -11.76 3.16 7.74
N PHE A 39 -10.56 2.90 7.22
CA PHE A 39 -10.32 2.64 5.80
C PHE A 39 -10.13 1.14 5.48
N VAL A 40 -10.03 0.29 6.50
CA VAL A 40 -10.04 -1.16 6.34
C VAL A 40 -11.48 -1.63 6.18
N GLN A 41 -11.79 -2.33 5.09
CA GLN A 41 -13.14 -2.83 4.80
C GLN A 41 -13.59 -3.85 5.86
N ASP A 42 -14.89 -3.89 6.18
CA ASP A 42 -15.41 -4.79 7.21
C ASP A 42 -15.14 -6.27 6.91
N TRP A 43 -15.33 -6.69 5.67
CA TRP A 43 -15.03 -8.07 5.26
C TRP A 43 -13.55 -8.44 5.43
N VAL A 44 -12.63 -7.46 5.37
CA VAL A 44 -11.19 -7.66 5.62
C VAL A 44 -10.95 -7.83 7.13
N LYS A 45 -11.69 -7.12 7.97
CA LYS A 45 -11.58 -7.22 9.43
C LYS A 45 -12.05 -8.58 9.94
N GLU A 46 -13.04 -9.20 9.28
CA GLU A 46 -13.60 -10.50 9.64
C GLU A 46 -12.70 -11.71 9.31
N LEU A 47 -11.75 -11.55 8.39
CA LEU A 47 -10.82 -12.63 7.99
C LEU A 47 -10.00 -13.14 9.17
N ASN A 48 -9.64 -14.41 9.21
CA ASN A 48 -8.59 -14.86 10.14
C ASN A 48 -7.20 -14.40 9.67
N ASN A 49 -6.17 -14.56 10.50
CA ASN A 49 -4.83 -14.05 10.19
C ASN A 49 -4.21 -14.65 8.91
N ALA A 50 -4.46 -15.93 8.62
CA ALA A 50 -3.95 -16.58 7.41
C ALA A 50 -4.65 -16.04 6.16
N GLU A 51 -5.98 -15.92 6.22
CA GLU A 51 -6.77 -15.33 5.13
C GLU A 51 -6.43 -13.86 4.88
N LEU A 52 -6.21 -13.08 5.94
CA LEU A 52 -5.83 -11.68 5.83
C LEU A 52 -4.48 -11.55 5.12
N ARG A 53 -3.49 -12.34 5.54
CA ARG A 53 -2.15 -12.34 4.95
C ARG A 53 -2.20 -12.70 3.46
N GLU A 54 -2.97 -13.72 3.08
CA GLU A 54 -3.16 -14.09 1.67
C GLU A 54 -3.91 -13.00 0.88
N THR A 55 -4.91 -12.37 1.49
CA THR A 55 -5.65 -11.26 0.87
C THR A 55 -4.74 -10.06 0.58
N LEU A 56 -3.85 -9.71 1.52
CA LEU A 56 -2.87 -8.64 1.34
C LEU A 56 -1.84 -8.99 0.27
N LYS A 57 -1.37 -10.25 0.25
CA LYS A 57 -0.48 -10.77 -0.80
C LYS A 57 -1.11 -10.64 -2.18
N ARG A 58 -2.31 -11.20 -2.35
CA ARG A 58 -3.03 -11.14 -3.62
C ARG A 58 -3.23 -9.70 -4.08
N ARG A 59 -3.63 -8.79 -3.17
CA ARG A 59 -3.78 -7.37 -3.48
C ARG A 59 -2.48 -6.76 -4.01
N GLY A 60 -1.37 -6.96 -3.31
CA GLY A 60 -0.06 -6.41 -3.71
C GLY A 60 0.37 -6.90 -5.08
N ILE A 61 0.34 -8.21 -5.28
CA ILE A 61 0.75 -8.85 -6.54
C ILE A 61 -0.15 -8.40 -7.70
N GLU A 62 -1.46 -8.56 -7.56
CA GLU A 62 -2.38 -8.39 -8.70
C GLU A 62 -2.56 -6.92 -9.06
N THR A 63 -2.61 -6.00 -8.09
CA THR A 63 -2.63 -4.55 -8.40
C THR A 63 -1.34 -4.09 -9.05
N ALA A 64 -0.17 -4.55 -8.57
CA ALA A 64 1.11 -4.20 -9.18
C ALA A 64 1.25 -4.75 -10.61
N LYS A 65 0.80 -5.99 -10.86
CA LYS A 65 0.73 -6.56 -12.22
C LYS A 65 -0.18 -5.75 -13.13
N GLN A 66 -1.36 -5.38 -12.66
CA GLN A 66 -2.37 -4.67 -13.46
C GLN A 66 -1.85 -3.30 -13.94
N PHE A 67 -1.16 -2.56 -13.06
CA PHE A 67 -0.68 -1.22 -13.35
C PHE A 67 0.83 -1.15 -13.61
N LYS A 68 1.45 -2.29 -13.95
CA LYS A 68 2.88 -2.40 -14.22
C LYS A 68 3.35 -1.37 -15.25
N GLY A 69 4.32 -0.55 -14.86
CA GLY A 69 4.88 0.51 -15.71
C GLY A 69 3.93 1.69 -16.00
N ARG A 70 2.70 1.69 -15.47
CA ARG A 70 1.73 2.78 -15.68
C ARG A 70 1.92 3.93 -14.69
N PHE A 71 2.46 3.63 -13.50
CA PHE A 71 2.66 4.61 -12.43
C PHE A 71 4.14 4.88 -12.18
N THR A 72 4.46 6.11 -11.79
CA THR A 72 5.82 6.53 -11.40
C THR A 72 6.26 5.95 -10.05
N GLY A 73 5.30 5.49 -9.24
CA GLY A 73 5.49 4.83 -7.96
C GLY A 73 4.14 4.59 -7.27
N TYR A 74 4.18 3.88 -6.15
CA TYR A 74 3.01 3.55 -5.33
C TYR A 74 3.21 4.02 -3.91
N ASP A 75 2.13 4.48 -3.29
CA ASP A 75 2.04 4.55 -1.83
C ASP A 75 1.80 3.14 -1.32
N LEU A 76 2.82 2.58 -0.70
CA LEU A 76 2.79 1.20 -0.24
C LEU A 76 1.78 1.06 0.90
N ASN A 77 2.09 1.62 2.07
CA ASN A 77 1.20 1.61 3.22
C ASN A 77 1.07 3.03 3.77
N ASN A 78 -0.15 3.57 3.71
CA ASN A 78 -0.44 4.97 4.00
C ASN A 78 -0.65 5.20 5.50
N GLU A 79 -0.08 6.28 6.03
CA GLU A 79 -0.35 6.84 7.37
C GLU A 79 -0.04 5.90 8.55
N MET A 80 1.01 5.09 8.43
CA MET A 80 1.34 4.05 9.43
C MET A 80 1.63 4.62 10.83
N ILE A 81 2.15 5.85 10.95
CA ILE A 81 2.41 6.44 12.27
C ILE A 81 1.13 6.84 13.01
N HIS A 82 0.02 7.02 12.29
CA HIS A 82 -1.30 7.35 12.86
C HIS A 82 -2.17 6.12 13.06
N GLY A 83 -1.92 5.05 12.31
CA GLY A 83 -2.55 3.75 12.54
C GLY A 83 -2.09 2.68 11.58
N ASN A 84 -1.75 1.53 12.14
CA ASN A 84 -1.19 0.41 11.40
C ASN A 84 -1.88 -0.90 11.78
N TYR A 85 -3.13 -1.04 11.36
CA TYR A 85 -3.98 -2.22 11.60
C TYR A 85 -3.26 -3.52 11.22
N TYR A 86 -2.61 -3.55 10.05
CA TYR A 86 -1.98 -4.76 9.54
C TYR A 86 -0.79 -5.18 10.39
N GLU A 87 0.10 -4.26 10.80
CA GLU A 87 1.22 -4.58 11.71
C GLU A 87 0.72 -4.99 13.10
N LYS A 88 -0.28 -4.27 13.65
CA LYS A 88 -0.88 -4.62 14.94
C LYS A 88 -1.50 -6.03 14.94
N ARG A 89 -2.02 -6.48 13.79
CA ARG A 89 -2.71 -7.77 13.66
C ARG A 89 -1.80 -8.92 13.25
N LEU A 90 -0.84 -8.68 12.35
CA LEU A 90 0.01 -9.71 11.74
C LEU A 90 1.48 -9.65 12.19
N GLY A 91 1.86 -8.63 12.96
CA GLY A 91 3.19 -8.42 13.51
C GLY A 91 4.11 -7.57 12.62
N ASP A 92 5.24 -7.20 13.23
CA ASP A 92 6.26 -6.27 12.71
C ASP A 92 6.82 -6.59 11.31
N GLY A 93 6.72 -7.84 10.84
CA GLY A 93 7.25 -8.26 9.54
C GLY A 93 6.36 -7.95 8.34
N ILE A 94 5.08 -7.62 8.56
CA ILE A 94 4.09 -7.57 7.48
C ILE A 94 4.39 -6.51 6.42
N THR A 95 4.93 -5.34 6.80
CA THR A 95 5.25 -4.26 5.86
C THR A 95 6.32 -4.69 4.85
N LYS A 96 7.30 -5.48 5.28
CA LYS A 96 8.33 -6.05 4.39
C LYS A 96 7.73 -7.04 3.40
N GLU A 97 6.81 -7.87 3.86
CA GLU A 97 6.12 -8.84 3.02
C GLU A 97 5.23 -8.15 1.98
N MET A 98 4.46 -7.14 2.41
CA MET A 98 3.68 -6.28 1.53
C MET A 98 4.55 -5.69 0.42
N ALA A 99 5.69 -5.08 0.76
CA ALA A 99 6.64 -4.57 -0.23
C ALA A 99 7.12 -5.66 -1.18
N SER A 100 7.46 -6.84 -0.65
CA SER A 100 7.95 -7.97 -1.44
C SER A 100 6.89 -8.50 -2.42
N TRP A 101 5.63 -8.59 -2.01
CA TRP A 101 4.52 -9.01 -2.87
C TRP A 101 4.23 -8.01 -3.98
N VAL A 102 4.37 -6.71 -3.71
CA VAL A 102 4.25 -5.68 -4.75
C VAL A 102 5.38 -5.83 -5.77
N LEU A 103 6.62 -6.06 -5.32
CA LEU A 103 7.76 -6.29 -6.21
C LEU A 103 7.68 -7.62 -6.98
N GLU A 104 6.97 -8.62 -6.47
CA GLU A 104 6.66 -9.86 -7.20
C GLU A 104 5.74 -9.57 -8.41
N GLY A 105 4.78 -8.65 -8.27
CA GLY A 105 3.92 -8.22 -9.37
C GLY A 105 4.59 -7.25 -10.35
N ASP A 106 5.37 -6.31 -9.83
CA ASP A 106 6.18 -5.38 -10.62
C ASP A 106 7.56 -5.13 -9.97
N LYS A 107 8.58 -5.86 -10.43
CA LYS A 107 9.97 -5.75 -9.93
C LYS A 107 10.59 -4.35 -10.03
N ASN A 108 10.02 -3.48 -10.86
CA ASN A 108 10.52 -2.12 -11.07
C ASN A 108 9.67 -1.07 -10.33
N ALA A 109 8.67 -1.49 -9.55
CA ALA A 109 7.83 -0.57 -8.81
C ALA A 109 8.65 0.23 -7.79
N LYS A 110 8.46 1.55 -7.79
CA LYS A 110 8.99 2.44 -6.75
C LYS A 110 7.97 2.53 -5.62
N LEU A 111 8.39 2.21 -4.41
CA LEU A 111 7.52 2.18 -3.23
C LEU A 111 7.79 3.39 -2.35
N TRP A 112 6.72 4.03 -1.90
CA TRP A 112 6.77 5.20 -1.05
C TRP A 112 5.96 4.98 0.21
N LEU A 113 6.42 5.59 1.30
CA LEU A 113 5.66 5.73 2.53
C LEU A 113 5.09 7.15 2.56
N ASN A 114 3.77 7.24 2.62
CA ASN A 114 3.04 8.50 2.62
C ASN A 114 2.40 8.72 3.98
N ASP A 115 2.60 9.92 4.54
CA ASP A 115 2.14 10.26 5.87
C ASP A 115 1.98 11.79 6.02
N TYR A 116 1.11 12.22 6.94
CA TYR A 116 0.85 13.65 7.21
C TYR A 116 1.44 14.11 8.55
N ASP A 117 1.53 15.43 8.74
CA ASP A 117 2.17 16.11 9.88
C ASP A 117 3.68 15.88 10.05
N ILE A 118 4.31 15.08 9.20
CA ILE A 118 5.73 14.74 9.31
C ILE A 118 6.69 15.91 9.04
N LEU A 119 6.18 17.03 8.51
CA LEU A 119 6.96 18.26 8.28
C LEU A 119 6.60 19.41 9.23
N THR A 120 5.64 19.21 10.13
CA THR A 120 5.17 20.28 11.04
C THR A 120 5.99 20.38 12.33
N GLY A 121 6.92 19.44 12.54
CA GLY A 121 7.68 19.27 13.79
C GLY A 121 6.94 18.41 14.84
N ASN A 122 5.64 18.17 14.69
CA ASN A 122 4.85 17.42 15.68
C ASN A 122 4.96 15.89 15.54
N ARG A 123 5.31 15.40 14.35
CA ARG A 123 5.38 13.95 14.02
C ARG A 123 6.65 13.55 13.29
N LEU A 124 7.60 14.48 13.14
CA LEU A 124 8.85 14.22 12.43
C LEU A 124 9.65 13.12 13.13
N ASP A 125 9.76 13.16 14.46
CA ASP A 125 10.53 12.18 15.22
C ASP A 125 9.91 10.77 15.13
N ASP A 126 8.59 10.66 15.29
CA ASP A 126 7.84 9.41 15.12
C ASP A 126 8.06 8.81 13.72
N TYR A 127 7.98 9.67 12.70
CA TYR A 127 8.22 9.25 11.32
C TYR A 127 9.66 8.77 11.11
N LEU A 128 10.66 9.51 11.58
CA LEU A 128 12.07 9.11 11.46
C LEU A 128 12.36 7.80 12.20
N GLU A 129 11.80 7.61 13.39
CA GLU A 129 11.91 6.34 14.12
C GLU A 129 11.29 5.19 13.31
N HIS A 130 10.09 5.40 12.78
CA HIS A 130 9.39 4.41 11.95
C HIS A 130 10.20 4.05 10.68
N ILE A 131 10.72 5.03 9.95
CA ILE A 131 11.57 4.79 8.77
C ILE A 131 12.82 3.99 9.14
N ARG A 132 13.50 4.34 10.23
CA ARG A 132 14.69 3.60 10.70
C ARG A 132 14.35 2.17 11.08
N LYS A 133 13.18 1.91 11.68
CA LYS A 133 12.69 0.56 11.99
C LYS A 133 12.55 -0.26 10.70
N LEU A 134 11.87 0.28 9.70
CA LEU A 134 11.66 -0.40 8.41
C LEU A 134 12.98 -0.66 7.65
N GLN A 135 13.90 0.31 7.67
CA GLN A 135 15.24 0.14 7.11
C GLN A 135 16.01 -1.00 7.79
N LYS A 136 15.96 -1.10 9.13
CA LYS A 136 16.59 -2.20 9.89
C LYS A 136 15.98 -3.56 9.55
N GLN A 137 14.69 -3.61 9.23
CA GLN A 137 14.01 -4.83 8.80
C GLN A 137 14.33 -5.21 7.34
N GLY A 138 14.95 -4.31 6.58
CA GLY A 138 15.25 -4.51 5.15
C GLY A 138 14.00 -4.42 4.28
N VAL A 139 13.09 -3.50 4.60
CA VAL A 139 12.05 -3.05 3.67
C VAL A 139 12.75 -2.29 2.52
N PRO A 140 12.48 -2.62 1.25
CA PRO A 140 13.19 -2.07 0.09
C PRO A 140 12.88 -0.59 -0.18
#